data_AF-A0A928RRM4-F1
#
_entry.id   AF-A0A928RRM4-F1
#
_cell.length_a   1.000
_cell.length_b   1.000
_cell.length_c   1.000
_cell.angle_alpha   90.00
_cell.angle_beta   90.00
_cell.angle_gamma   90.00
#
_symmetry.space_group_name_H-M   'P 1'
#
loop_
_entity.id
_entity.type
_entity.pdbx_description
1 polymer ?
#
loop_
_entity_poly.entity_id
_entity_poly.type
_entity_poly.pdbx_seq_one_letter_code
_entity_poly.pdbx_strand_id
1 'polypeptide(L)'
;MEERMIDDEYGRGVRLKKTADGYVDVTDELADELADELAGEGVARQESDEVHFEFPMLDEDDEDLVGLSNEEAAALRQKKKEAAAKRKAKYDRVCAEGEALLDSGSYHAAELKFEKALEMDELATVASVGYWRAKTANFTDPDVLIGEYAATGIESLEYDLGLEATDIIKRDYKEVFKKRIAELEEEEKPLVERVEKVQERRRDVLSSRVQRACLAFVASAIPFIVGLILTIIYALKIPTVNDNTYVLPTAVLGGVTFLLLFVFIVFANRFLNGIRMYRRNERLSSTEEGERLLVIRAYKELYQDLLSQNENSFAGGEDEEE
;
A
#
# COMPACT_ATOMS: atom_id res chain seq x y z
N MET A 1 -38.48 -3.11 7.49
CA MET A 1 -37.78 -3.50 6.25
C MET A 1 -37.66 -2.22 5.46
N GLU A 2 -36.50 -1.57 5.52
CA GLU A 2 -36.26 -0.33 4.77
C GLU A 2 -35.32 -0.68 3.61
N GLU A 3 -35.86 -0.59 2.39
CA GLU A 3 -35.08 -0.68 1.16
C GLU A 3 -34.68 0.74 0.76
N ARG A 4 -33.41 0.95 0.44
CA ARG A 4 -32.93 2.19 -0.17
C ARG A 4 -32.32 1.85 -1.52
N MET A 5 -32.93 2.37 -2.59
CA MET A 5 -32.29 2.44 -3.89
C MET A 5 -31.30 3.60 -3.85
N ILE A 6 -30.04 3.34 -4.21
CA ILE A 6 -29.08 4.38 -4.55
C ILE A 6 -28.86 4.23 -6.05
N ASP A 7 -29.24 5.25 -6.79
CA ASP A 7 -28.94 5.38 -8.21
C ASP A 7 -27.50 5.87 -8.32
N ASP A 8 -26.60 5.03 -8.83
CA ASP A 8 -25.24 5.46 -9.16
C ASP A 8 -25.23 6.00 -10.60
N GLU A 9 -24.32 6.93 -10.90
CA GLU A 9 -24.33 7.87 -12.06
C GLU A 9 -24.32 7.21 -13.47
N TYR A 10 -24.42 5.88 -13.54
CA TYR A 10 -24.50 5.07 -14.76
C TYR A 10 -25.80 4.24 -14.90
N GLY A 11 -26.82 4.47 -14.06
CA GLY A 11 -28.15 3.85 -14.20
C GLY A 11 -28.19 2.34 -13.98
N ARG A 12 -27.24 1.79 -13.22
CA ARG A 12 -27.25 0.38 -12.79
C ARG A 12 -27.80 0.28 -11.37
N GLY A 13 -28.99 -0.30 -11.22
CA GLY A 13 -29.62 -0.51 -9.93
C GLY A 13 -29.00 -1.69 -9.17
N VAL A 14 -28.39 -1.41 -8.02
CA VAL A 14 -27.86 -2.45 -7.13
C VAL A 14 -28.69 -2.52 -5.86
N ARG A 15 -29.23 -3.70 -5.51
CA ARG A 15 -29.96 -3.90 -4.25
C ARG A 15 -29.02 -4.36 -3.15
N LEU A 16 -29.05 -3.65 -2.02
CA LEU A 16 -28.32 -3.98 -0.81
C LEU A 16 -29.30 -4.49 0.25
N LYS A 17 -29.21 -5.76 0.64
CA LYS A 17 -29.97 -6.32 1.77
C LYS A 17 -29.08 -6.47 2.99
N LYS A 18 -29.55 -5.95 4.12
CA LYS A 18 -28.87 -6.11 5.41
C LYS A 18 -29.46 -7.29 6.18
N THR A 19 -28.65 -8.31 6.42
CA THR A 19 -29.01 -9.46 7.26
C THR A 19 -28.68 -9.19 8.74
N ALA A 20 -29.29 -9.98 9.63
CA ALA A 20 -29.35 -9.70 11.07
C ALA A 20 -27.98 -9.61 11.78
N ASP A 21 -26.90 -10.13 11.17
CA ASP A 21 -25.53 -10.08 11.69
C ASP A 21 -24.67 -8.95 11.11
N GLY A 22 -25.28 -7.97 10.41
CA GLY A 22 -24.65 -6.70 10.07
C GLY A 22 -23.84 -6.66 8.77
N TYR A 23 -23.77 -7.76 8.03
CA TYR A 23 -23.19 -7.80 6.68
C TYR A 23 -24.21 -7.42 5.61
N VAL A 24 -23.72 -6.96 4.46
CA VAL A 24 -24.51 -6.46 3.33
C VAL A 24 -24.29 -7.39 2.14
N ASP A 25 -25.34 -8.07 1.71
CA ASP A 25 -25.34 -8.86 0.46
C ASP A 25 -25.67 -7.94 -0.72
N VAL A 26 -24.85 -8.04 -1.77
CA VAL A 26 -24.97 -7.29 -3.02
C VAL A 26 -25.38 -8.26 -4.11
N THR A 27 -26.56 -8.06 -4.70
CA THR A 27 -27.06 -8.88 -5.81
C THR A 27 -27.41 -7.99 -7.00
N ASP A 28 -26.91 -8.35 -8.18
CA ASP A 28 -27.04 -7.60 -9.44
C ASP A 28 -28.28 -8.07 -10.21
N GLU A 29 -29.19 -7.15 -10.57
CA GLU A 29 -30.52 -7.48 -11.11
C GLU A 29 -30.49 -8.09 -12.52
N LEU A 30 -29.45 -7.81 -13.31
CA LEU A 30 -29.41 -8.21 -14.72
C LEU A 30 -29.08 -9.69 -14.95
N ALA A 31 -28.52 -10.36 -13.92
CA ALA A 31 -28.14 -11.78 -14.00
C ALA A 31 -29.33 -12.72 -13.77
N ASP A 32 -30.30 -12.32 -12.94
CA ASP A 32 -31.46 -13.15 -12.61
C ASP A 32 -32.57 -13.06 -13.68
N GLU A 33 -32.77 -11.91 -14.32
CA GLU A 33 -33.75 -11.80 -15.44
C GLU A 33 -33.33 -12.64 -16.66
N LEU A 34 -32.02 -12.76 -16.92
CA LEU A 34 -31.52 -13.58 -18.03
C LEU A 34 -31.68 -15.09 -17.78
N ALA A 35 -31.70 -15.51 -16.51
CA ALA A 35 -31.85 -16.91 -16.13
C ALA A 35 -33.30 -17.40 -16.22
N ASP A 36 -34.28 -16.53 -15.93
CA ASP A 36 -35.70 -16.86 -15.98
C ASP A 36 -36.28 -16.87 -17.41
N GLU A 37 -35.73 -16.09 -18.36
CA GLU A 37 -36.16 -16.14 -19.77
C GLU A 37 -35.75 -17.43 -20.50
N LEU A 38 -34.69 -18.12 -20.04
CA LEU A 38 -34.15 -19.33 -20.69
C LEU A 38 -34.85 -20.64 -20.27
N ALA A 39 -35.74 -20.62 -19.27
CA ALA A 39 -36.34 -21.83 -18.71
C ALA A 39 -37.83 -22.04 -19.08
N GLY A 40 -38.46 -21.13 -19.82
CA GLY A 40 -39.88 -21.17 -20.16
C GLY A 40 -40.19 -21.41 -21.63
N GLU A 41 -40.84 -22.53 -21.91
CA GLU A 41 -41.59 -22.88 -23.14
C GLU A 41 -40.85 -23.64 -24.26
N GLY A 42 -41.10 -24.95 -24.31
CA GLY A 42 -40.87 -25.76 -25.50
C GLY A 42 -41.98 -25.59 -26.53
N VAL A 43 -41.61 -25.17 -27.76
CA VAL A 43 -42.44 -25.34 -28.96
C VAL A 43 -41.57 -25.71 -30.17
N ALA A 44 -42.02 -26.78 -30.84
CA ALA A 44 -41.62 -27.42 -32.09
C ALA A 44 -40.67 -26.71 -33.09
N ARG A 45 -39.64 -27.48 -33.48
CA ARG A 45 -39.04 -27.64 -34.83
C ARG A 45 -39.49 -26.66 -35.92
N GLN A 46 -38.65 -25.67 -36.20
CA GLN A 46 -38.34 -25.22 -37.55
C GLN A 46 -36.82 -25.18 -37.69
N GLU A 47 -36.30 -25.84 -38.73
CA GLU A 47 -34.94 -25.58 -39.21
C GLU A 47 -34.90 -24.12 -39.68
N SER A 48 -34.52 -23.22 -38.79
CA SER A 48 -33.90 -21.97 -39.19
C SER A 48 -32.41 -22.22 -39.21
N ASP A 49 -31.82 -22.22 -40.41
CA ASP A 49 -30.38 -22.08 -40.61
C ASP A 49 -29.94 -20.77 -39.94
N GLU A 50 -29.67 -20.82 -38.63
CA GLU A 50 -29.05 -19.73 -37.90
C GLU A 50 -27.57 -19.77 -38.27
N VAL A 51 -27.21 -18.91 -39.22
CA VAL A 51 -25.84 -18.72 -39.66
C VAL A 51 -25.03 -18.22 -38.47
N HIS A 52 -24.41 -19.17 -37.77
CA HIS A 52 -23.47 -18.90 -36.69
C HIS A 52 -22.22 -18.26 -37.30
N PHE A 53 -22.14 -16.94 -37.27
CA PHE A 53 -20.90 -16.22 -37.54
C PHE A 53 -20.01 -16.37 -36.30
N GLU A 54 -19.17 -17.41 -36.29
CA GLU A 54 -17.98 -17.40 -35.44
C GLU A 54 -17.10 -16.26 -35.95
N PHE A 55 -17.02 -15.17 -35.18
CA PHE A 55 -15.95 -14.20 -35.38
C PHE A 55 -14.66 -14.86 -34.87
N PRO A 56 -13.70 -15.19 -35.75
CA PRO A 56 -12.41 -15.68 -35.28
C PRO A 56 -11.77 -14.57 -34.43
N MET A 57 -11.24 -14.96 -33.27
CA MET A 57 -10.35 -14.10 -32.48
C MET A 57 -9.12 -13.82 -33.35
N LEU A 58 -9.12 -12.66 -33.99
CA LEU A 58 -8.04 -12.11 -34.77
C LEU A 58 -7.01 -11.58 -33.76
N ASP A 59 -5.76 -12.02 -33.84
CA ASP A 59 -4.66 -11.43 -33.06
C ASP A 59 -4.62 -9.91 -33.33
N GLU A 60 -4.08 -9.04 -32.46
CA GLU A 60 -3.99 -7.58 -32.71
C GLU A 60 -3.34 -7.23 -34.07
N ASP A 61 -2.60 -8.15 -34.67
CA ASP A 61 -2.01 -8.05 -36.00
C ASP A 61 -2.99 -8.18 -37.16
N ASP A 62 -4.20 -8.66 -36.90
CA ASP A 62 -5.19 -9.02 -37.90
C ASP A 62 -6.29 -7.97 -38.10
N GLU A 63 -6.45 -7.01 -37.18
CA GLU A 63 -7.36 -5.85 -37.36
C GLU A 63 -6.92 -4.95 -38.53
N ASP A 64 -5.60 -4.77 -38.69
CA ASP A 64 -4.98 -4.05 -39.82
C ASP A 64 -5.03 -4.84 -41.14
N LEU A 65 -5.33 -6.14 -41.08
CA LEU A 65 -5.31 -7.05 -42.24
C LEU A 65 -6.71 -7.33 -42.78
N VAL A 66 -7.75 -6.86 -42.09
CA VAL A 66 -9.14 -6.95 -42.54
C VAL A 66 -9.33 -6.12 -43.82
N GLY A 67 -9.61 -6.80 -44.93
CA GLY A 67 -9.91 -6.16 -46.22
C GLY A 67 -8.73 -5.99 -47.19
N LEU A 68 -7.52 -6.45 -46.82
CA LEU A 68 -6.36 -6.51 -47.72
C LEU A 68 -6.32 -7.82 -48.51
N SER A 69 -5.76 -7.79 -49.73
CA SER A 69 -5.52 -9.02 -50.49
C SER A 69 -4.44 -9.88 -49.81
N ASN A 70 -4.47 -11.21 -50.02
CA ASN A 70 -3.51 -12.14 -49.41
C ASN A 70 -2.04 -11.76 -49.67
N GLU A 71 -1.74 -11.12 -50.81
CA GLU A 71 -0.40 -10.64 -51.16
C GLU A 71 -0.02 -9.35 -50.41
N GLU A 72 -0.96 -8.42 -50.25
CA GLU A 72 -0.75 -7.17 -49.51
C GLU A 72 -0.65 -7.41 -48.00
N ALA A 73 -1.44 -8.35 -47.46
CA ALA A 73 -1.36 -8.80 -46.07
C ALA A 73 0.00 -9.45 -45.76
N ALA A 74 0.53 -10.28 -46.68
CA ALA A 74 1.86 -10.86 -46.55
C ALA A 74 2.98 -9.80 -46.60
N ALA A 75 2.86 -8.80 -47.47
CA ALA A 75 3.80 -7.69 -47.56
C ALA A 75 3.79 -6.78 -46.31
N LEU A 76 2.61 -6.54 -45.72
CA LEU A 76 2.48 -5.80 -44.47
C LEU A 76 3.09 -6.57 -43.28
N ARG A 77 2.83 -7.88 -43.18
CA ARG A 77 3.47 -8.76 -42.20
C ARG A 77 5.00 -8.78 -42.36
N GLN A 78 5.52 -8.82 -43.59
CA GLN A 78 6.97 -8.73 -43.82
C GLN A 78 7.53 -7.36 -43.40
N LYS A 79 6.87 -6.25 -43.75
CA LYS A 79 7.30 -4.91 -43.32
C LYS A 79 7.26 -4.74 -41.79
N LYS A 80 6.21 -5.22 -41.12
CA LYS A 80 6.11 -5.22 -39.65
C LYS A 80 7.22 -6.07 -39.02
N LYS A 81 7.49 -7.27 -39.55
CA LYS A 81 8.59 -8.14 -39.11
C LYS A 81 9.96 -7.50 -39.31
N GLU A 82 10.20 -6.86 -40.45
CA GLU A 82 11.44 -6.13 -40.72
C GLU A 82 11.60 -4.91 -39.80
N ALA A 83 10.51 -4.17 -39.53
CA ALA A 83 10.51 -3.06 -38.60
C ALA A 83 10.77 -3.53 -37.15
N ALA A 84 10.12 -4.61 -36.72
CA ALA A 84 10.36 -5.25 -35.43
C ALA A 84 11.81 -5.75 -35.31
N ALA A 85 12.34 -6.41 -36.34
CA ALA A 85 13.73 -6.85 -36.38
C ALA A 85 14.72 -5.67 -36.32
N LYS A 86 14.43 -4.56 -37.00
CA LYS A 86 15.24 -3.33 -36.92
C LYS A 86 15.18 -2.70 -35.53
N ARG A 87 14.02 -2.70 -34.87
CA ARG A 87 13.88 -2.23 -33.48
C ARG A 87 14.68 -3.11 -32.53
N LYS A 88 14.53 -4.43 -32.62
CA LYS A 88 15.29 -5.40 -31.81
C LYS A 88 16.80 -5.28 -32.02
N ALA A 89 17.27 -5.20 -33.27
CA ALA A 89 18.70 -5.03 -33.55
C ALA A 89 19.26 -3.70 -33.01
N LYS A 90 18.44 -2.64 -32.99
CA LYS A 90 18.82 -1.35 -32.38
C LYS A 90 18.90 -1.48 -30.85
N TYR A 91 17.93 -2.15 -30.23
CA TYR A 91 17.93 -2.47 -28.80
C TYR A 91 19.17 -3.27 -28.40
N ASP A 92 19.42 -4.41 -29.08
CA ASP A 92 20.57 -5.29 -28.83
C ASP A 92 21.90 -4.52 -28.93
N ARG A 93 22.01 -3.61 -29.91
CA ARG A 93 23.18 -2.75 -30.07
C ARG A 93 23.36 -1.78 -28.91
N VAL A 94 22.29 -1.14 -28.44
CA VAL A 94 22.36 -0.21 -27.31
C VAL A 94 22.71 -0.94 -26.02
N CYS A 95 22.15 -2.13 -25.80
CA CYS A 95 22.49 -2.99 -24.66
C CYS A 95 23.97 -3.40 -24.70
N ALA A 96 24.49 -3.84 -25.85
CA ALA A 96 25.91 -4.19 -26.00
C ALA A 96 26.84 -2.98 -25.78
N GLU A 97 26.45 -1.78 -26.23
CA GLU A 97 27.19 -0.54 -25.93
C GLU A 97 27.17 -0.23 -24.43
N GLY A 98 26.05 -0.47 -23.74
CA GLY A 98 25.92 -0.31 -22.29
C GLY A 98 26.79 -1.30 -21.51
N GLU A 99 26.80 -2.57 -21.91
CA GLU A 99 27.65 -3.61 -21.31
C GLU A 99 29.14 -3.29 -21.47
N ALA A 100 29.57 -2.85 -22.66
CA ALA A 100 30.95 -2.42 -22.86
C ALA A 100 31.34 -1.24 -21.96
N LEU A 101 30.40 -0.34 -21.65
CA LEU A 101 30.62 0.77 -20.72
C LEU A 101 30.69 0.29 -19.26
N LEU A 102 29.88 -0.71 -18.88
CA LEU A 102 29.99 -1.36 -17.57
C LEU A 102 31.36 -2.01 -17.38
N ASP A 103 31.85 -2.73 -18.39
CA ASP A 103 33.18 -3.37 -18.35
C ASP A 103 34.31 -2.35 -18.28
N SER A 104 34.12 -1.17 -18.91
CA SER A 104 35.07 -0.06 -18.84
C SER A 104 35.06 0.69 -17.49
N GLY A 105 34.13 0.37 -16.57
CA GLY A 105 33.95 1.06 -15.29
C GLY A 105 33.27 2.43 -15.40
N SER A 106 32.70 2.77 -16.56
CA SER A 106 31.99 4.03 -16.80
C SER A 106 30.50 3.90 -16.47
N TYR A 107 30.18 3.74 -15.19
CA TYR A 107 28.83 3.41 -14.71
C TYR A 107 27.76 4.43 -15.11
N HIS A 108 28.02 5.73 -14.93
CA HIS A 108 27.03 6.76 -15.29
C HIS A 108 26.76 6.84 -16.80
N ALA A 109 27.77 6.57 -17.63
CA ALA A 109 27.58 6.52 -19.08
C ALA A 109 26.79 5.27 -19.50
N ALA A 110 26.97 4.15 -18.79
CA ALA A 110 26.21 2.93 -19.00
C ALA A 110 24.74 3.11 -18.59
N GLU A 111 24.48 3.77 -17.45
CA GLU A 111 23.13 4.10 -16.97
C GLU A 111 22.30 4.79 -18.06
N LEU A 112 22.83 5.88 -18.65
CA LEU A 112 22.17 6.64 -19.71
C LEU A 112 21.95 5.84 -21.00
N LYS A 113 22.69 4.75 -21.21
CA LYS A 113 22.51 3.86 -22.37
C LYS A 113 21.41 2.85 -22.10
N PHE A 114 21.36 2.29 -20.89
CA PHE A 114 20.30 1.37 -20.50
C PHE A 114 18.95 2.08 -20.33
N GLU A 115 18.92 3.31 -19.82
CA GLU A 115 17.70 4.14 -19.78
C GLU A 115 17.11 4.33 -21.19
N LYS A 116 17.95 4.62 -22.17
CA LYS A 116 17.54 4.69 -23.59
C LYS A 116 17.07 3.36 -24.15
N ALA A 117 17.57 2.23 -23.64
CA ALA A 117 17.14 0.91 -24.08
C ALA A 117 15.78 0.54 -23.46
N LEU A 118 15.51 0.94 -22.20
CA LEU A 118 14.23 0.79 -21.53
C LEU A 118 13.11 1.58 -22.24
N GLU A 119 13.41 2.75 -22.81
CA GLU A 119 12.43 3.50 -23.62
C GLU A 119 12.05 2.80 -24.95
N MET A 120 12.83 1.82 -25.41
CA MET A 120 12.62 1.18 -26.72
C MET A 120 11.77 -0.09 -26.67
N ASP A 121 11.69 -0.75 -25.50
CA ASP A 121 10.97 -2.02 -25.31
C ASP A 121 10.42 -2.10 -23.88
N GLU A 122 9.13 -2.41 -23.75
CA GLU A 122 8.39 -2.44 -22.48
C GLU A 122 8.80 -3.62 -21.59
N LEU A 123 9.35 -4.70 -22.17
CA LEU A 123 9.80 -5.91 -21.46
C LEU A 123 11.32 -6.12 -21.62
N ALA A 124 12.08 -5.03 -21.50
CA ALA A 124 13.53 -5.01 -21.69
C ALA A 124 14.32 -5.55 -20.48
N THR A 125 14.27 -6.87 -20.25
CA THR A 125 14.92 -7.53 -19.10
C THR A 125 16.43 -7.32 -19.02
N VAL A 126 17.13 -7.38 -20.15
CA VAL A 126 18.60 -7.14 -20.21
C VAL A 126 18.93 -5.68 -19.89
N ALA A 127 18.12 -4.74 -20.37
CA ALA A 127 18.33 -3.33 -20.09
C ALA A 127 18.04 -2.98 -18.63
N SER A 128 17.01 -3.56 -18.01
CA SER A 128 16.69 -3.32 -16.60
C SER A 128 17.79 -3.88 -15.68
N VAL A 129 18.26 -5.11 -15.92
CA VAL A 129 19.41 -5.66 -15.18
C VAL A 129 20.67 -4.81 -15.38
N GLY A 130 20.95 -4.39 -16.62
CA GLY A 130 22.09 -3.53 -16.95
C GLY A 130 22.03 -2.15 -16.29
N TYR A 131 20.84 -1.55 -16.25
CA TYR A 131 20.58 -0.27 -15.59
C TYR A 131 20.88 -0.34 -14.09
N TRP A 132 20.38 -1.36 -13.40
CA TRP A 132 20.63 -1.53 -11.97
C TRP A 132 22.07 -1.90 -11.65
N ARG A 133 22.73 -2.68 -12.51
CA ARG A 133 24.17 -2.89 -12.42
C ARG A 133 24.95 -1.58 -12.59
N ALA A 134 24.54 -0.70 -13.51
CA ALA A 134 25.17 0.60 -13.65
C ALA A 134 24.98 1.46 -12.39
N LYS A 135 23.74 1.55 -11.90
CA LYS A 135 23.36 2.38 -10.76
C LYS A 135 23.98 1.96 -9.43
N THR A 136 24.15 0.66 -9.22
CA THR A 136 24.79 0.09 -8.02
C THR A 136 26.31 -0.10 -8.17
N ALA A 137 26.91 0.36 -9.28
CA ALA A 137 28.31 0.12 -9.64
C ALA A 137 28.70 -1.36 -9.55
N ASN A 138 27.96 -2.21 -10.27
CA ASN A 138 27.98 -3.67 -10.21
C ASN A 138 27.77 -4.21 -8.78
N PHE A 139 26.81 -3.66 -8.04
CA PHE A 139 26.50 -4.03 -6.65
C PHE A 139 27.68 -3.88 -5.68
N THR A 140 28.60 -2.95 -5.98
CA THR A 140 29.57 -2.49 -4.97
C THR A 140 28.84 -1.71 -3.87
N ASP A 141 27.85 -0.89 -4.25
CA ASP A 141 26.98 -0.14 -3.34
C ASP A 141 25.51 -0.60 -3.55
N PRO A 142 25.10 -1.74 -2.96
CA PRO A 142 23.78 -2.30 -3.16
C PRO A 142 22.67 -1.48 -2.48
N ASP A 143 23.02 -0.62 -1.51
CA ASP A 143 22.08 0.21 -0.76
C ASP A 143 21.36 1.23 -1.65
N VAL A 144 21.90 1.60 -2.82
CA VAL A 144 21.25 2.54 -3.75
C VAL A 144 19.92 1.98 -4.27
N LEU A 145 19.90 0.68 -4.60
CA LEU A 145 18.69 -0.02 -5.01
C LEU A 145 17.68 -0.04 -3.86
N ILE A 146 18.14 -0.44 -2.68
CA ILE A 146 17.27 -0.60 -1.51
C ILE A 146 16.72 0.74 -1.05
N GLY A 147 17.50 1.81 -1.11
CA GLY A 147 17.07 3.14 -0.70
C GLY A 147 15.86 3.65 -1.49
N GLU A 148 15.75 3.28 -2.76
CA GLU A 148 14.60 3.67 -3.59
C GLU A 148 13.36 2.83 -3.28
N TYR A 149 13.53 1.55 -2.95
CA TYR A 149 12.40 0.62 -2.72
C TYR A 149 12.09 0.32 -1.26
N ALA A 150 12.87 0.83 -0.30
CA ALA A 150 12.66 0.56 1.13
C ALA A 150 11.31 1.06 1.66
N ALA A 151 10.71 2.07 0.99
CA ALA A 151 9.42 2.62 1.36
C ALA A 151 8.24 1.89 0.70
N THR A 152 8.43 1.38 -0.52
CA THR A 152 7.37 0.75 -1.33
C THR A 152 7.39 -0.78 -1.27
N GLY A 153 8.50 -1.38 -0.83
CA GLY A 153 8.66 -2.82 -0.71
C GLY A 153 9.06 -3.51 -2.01
N ILE A 154 9.21 -4.83 -1.94
CA ILE A 154 9.71 -5.64 -3.07
C ILE A 154 8.73 -5.73 -4.24
N GLU A 155 7.42 -5.60 -3.98
CA GLU A 155 6.38 -5.65 -5.02
C GLU A 155 6.57 -4.53 -6.05
N SER A 156 6.93 -3.33 -5.58
CA SER A 156 7.24 -2.19 -6.46
C SER A 156 8.51 -2.42 -7.28
N LEU A 157 9.50 -3.10 -6.71
CA LEU A 157 10.71 -3.48 -7.43
C LEU A 157 10.39 -4.49 -8.55
N GLU A 158 9.61 -5.53 -8.25
CA GLU A 158 9.21 -6.54 -9.23
C GLU A 158 8.34 -5.96 -10.34
N TYR A 159 7.48 -4.98 -10.01
CA TYR A 159 6.68 -4.24 -10.98
C TYR A 159 7.54 -3.38 -11.92
N ASP A 160 8.50 -2.61 -11.38
CA ASP A 160 9.31 -1.67 -12.18
C ASP A 160 10.36 -2.38 -13.04
N LEU A 161 10.99 -3.44 -12.53
CA LEU A 161 12.06 -4.16 -13.23
C LEU A 161 11.53 -5.28 -14.13
N GLY A 162 10.37 -5.83 -13.80
CA GLY A 162 9.86 -7.09 -14.33
C GLY A 162 10.42 -8.31 -13.58
N LEU A 163 9.57 -9.32 -13.41
CA LEU A 163 9.86 -10.54 -12.64
C LEU A 163 11.17 -11.24 -13.06
N GLU A 164 11.39 -11.40 -14.38
CA GLU A 164 12.57 -12.06 -14.92
C GLU A 164 13.87 -11.32 -14.56
N ALA A 165 13.86 -9.99 -14.61
CA ALA A 165 15.04 -9.18 -14.29
C ALA A 165 15.37 -9.22 -12.80
N THR A 166 14.35 -9.17 -11.93
CA THR A 166 14.52 -9.36 -10.49
C THR A 166 15.08 -10.73 -10.17
N ASP A 167 14.62 -11.80 -10.82
CA ASP A 167 15.12 -13.16 -10.58
C ASP A 167 16.59 -13.31 -10.99
N ILE A 168 17.01 -12.69 -12.10
CA ILE A 168 18.42 -12.62 -12.50
C ILE A 168 19.26 -11.93 -11.42
N ILE A 169 18.81 -10.78 -10.90
CA ILE A 169 19.52 -10.04 -9.85
C ILE A 169 19.60 -10.86 -8.56
N LYS A 170 18.49 -11.49 -8.13
CA LYS A 170 18.42 -12.36 -6.95
C LYS A 170 19.41 -13.52 -7.07
N ARG A 171 19.51 -14.15 -8.23
CA ARG A 171 20.42 -15.28 -8.49
C ARG A 171 21.88 -14.84 -8.49
N ASP A 172 22.21 -13.81 -9.26
CA ASP A 172 23.61 -13.45 -9.56
C ASP A 172 24.27 -12.73 -8.36
N TYR A 173 23.50 -12.00 -7.54
CA TYR A 173 24.01 -11.19 -6.42
C TYR A 173 23.64 -11.72 -5.03
N LYS A 174 23.16 -12.98 -4.95
CA LYS A 174 22.76 -13.64 -3.69
C LYS A 174 23.79 -13.50 -2.56
N GLU A 175 25.07 -13.71 -2.87
CA GLU A 175 26.14 -13.65 -1.88
C GLU A 175 26.44 -12.21 -1.41
N VAL A 176 26.24 -11.22 -2.28
CA VAL A 176 26.35 -9.80 -1.92
C VAL A 176 25.25 -9.43 -0.92
N PHE A 177 24.02 -9.85 -1.17
CA PHE A 177 22.90 -9.60 -0.26
C PHE A 177 23.08 -10.29 1.09
N LYS A 178 23.51 -11.55 1.12
CA LYS A 178 23.84 -12.26 2.38
C LYS A 178 24.91 -11.53 3.19
N LYS A 179 25.98 -11.08 2.53
CA LYS A 179 27.05 -10.34 3.19
C LYS A 179 26.52 -9.02 3.76
N ARG A 180 25.73 -8.28 2.98
CA ARG A 180 25.17 -7.00 3.42
C ARG A 180 24.20 -7.16 4.60
N ILE A 181 23.37 -8.21 4.61
CA ILE A 181 22.52 -8.54 5.76
C ILE A 181 23.37 -8.74 7.02
N ALA A 182 24.47 -9.50 6.93
CA ALA A 182 25.35 -9.72 8.08
C ALA A 182 25.96 -8.40 8.60
N GLU A 183 26.39 -7.51 7.70
CA GLU A 183 26.88 -6.17 8.06
C GLU A 183 25.79 -5.33 8.74
N LEU A 184 24.56 -5.32 8.21
CA LEU A 184 23.42 -4.63 8.81
C LEU A 184 23.05 -5.19 10.19
N GLU A 185 23.17 -6.52 10.40
CA GLU A 185 22.95 -7.14 11.71
C GLU A 185 24.00 -6.76 12.74
N GLU A 186 25.25 -6.57 12.32
CA GLU A 186 26.31 -6.06 13.18
C GLU A 186 26.09 -4.58 13.55
N GLU A 187 25.58 -3.77 12.63
CA GLU A 187 25.22 -2.37 12.87
C GLU A 187 23.95 -2.23 13.75
N GLU A 188 22.97 -3.12 13.57
CA GLU A 188 21.69 -3.10 14.30
C GLU A 188 21.88 -3.34 15.80
N LYS A 189 22.66 -4.36 16.19
CA LYS A 189 22.85 -4.77 17.59
C LYS A 189 23.22 -3.62 18.54
N PRO A 190 24.28 -2.83 18.31
CA PRO A 190 24.66 -1.75 19.20
C PRO A 190 23.68 -0.56 19.14
N LEU A 191 22.96 -0.37 18.02
CA LEU A 191 21.95 0.67 17.90
C LEU A 191 20.69 0.33 18.71
N VAL A 192 20.21 -0.91 18.63
CA VAL A 192 19.09 -1.41 19.43
C VAL A 192 19.38 -1.21 20.92
N GLU A 193 20.55 -1.65 21.38
CA GLU A 193 20.91 -1.52 22.80
C GLU A 193 20.98 -0.05 23.27
N ARG A 194 21.47 0.87 22.43
CA ARG A 194 21.49 2.31 22.75
C ARG A 194 20.08 2.89 22.83
N VAL A 195 19.24 2.59 21.85
CA VAL A 195 17.87 3.11 21.78
C VAL A 195 17.03 2.57 22.93
N GLU A 196 17.11 1.27 23.22
CA GLU A 196 16.41 0.63 24.33
C GLU A 196 16.82 1.25 25.68
N LYS A 197 18.12 1.41 25.93
CA LYS A 197 18.61 2.05 27.18
C LYS A 197 18.08 3.48 27.35
N VAL A 198 18.00 4.25 26.27
CA VAL A 198 17.45 5.63 26.33
C VAL A 198 15.94 5.61 26.53
N GLN A 199 15.23 4.71 25.85
CA GLN A 199 13.78 4.54 25.98
C GLN A 199 13.40 4.10 27.39
N GLU A 200 14.08 3.11 27.97
CA GLU A 200 13.86 2.62 29.33
C GLU A 200 14.05 3.72 30.37
N ARG A 201 15.17 4.45 30.30
CA ARG A 201 15.44 5.59 31.20
C ARG A 201 14.32 6.63 31.14
N ARG A 202 13.78 6.89 29.96
CA ARG A 202 12.67 7.83 29.77
C ARG A 202 11.33 7.23 30.19
N ARG A 203 11.13 5.92 30.05
CA ARG A 203 9.89 5.19 30.39
C ARG A 203 9.56 5.34 31.87
N ASP A 204 10.53 5.17 32.76
CA ASP A 204 10.32 5.28 34.21
C ASP A 204 9.96 6.72 34.64
N VAL A 205 10.65 7.71 34.07
CA VAL A 205 10.39 9.13 34.36
C VAL A 205 9.03 9.56 33.80
N LEU A 206 8.68 9.11 32.59
CA LEU A 206 7.43 9.46 31.94
C LEU A 206 6.23 8.73 32.56
N SER A 207 6.36 7.45 32.93
CA SER A 207 5.29 6.68 33.58
C SER A 207 4.92 7.31 34.93
N SER A 208 5.91 7.66 35.75
CA SER A 208 5.67 8.35 37.03
C SER A 208 5.08 9.75 36.85
N ARG A 209 5.41 10.46 35.77
CA ARG A 209 4.80 11.76 35.43
C ARG A 209 3.35 11.59 34.98
N VAL A 210 3.04 10.57 34.19
CA VAL A 210 1.68 10.25 33.72
C VAL A 210 0.81 9.81 34.89
N GLN A 211 1.30 8.96 35.79
CA GLN A 211 0.57 8.56 37.00
C GLN A 211 0.21 9.75 37.88
N ARG A 212 1.17 10.65 38.15
CA ARG A 212 0.91 11.89 38.90
C ARG A 212 -0.09 12.81 38.20
N ALA A 213 0.01 12.94 36.87
CA ALA A 213 -0.94 13.73 36.10
C ALA A 213 -2.34 13.10 36.05
N CYS A 214 -2.43 11.77 36.01
CA CYS A 214 -3.68 11.00 36.05
C CYS A 214 -4.39 11.20 37.40
N LEU A 215 -3.65 11.06 38.51
CA LEU A 215 -4.18 11.31 39.84
C LEU A 215 -4.75 12.73 39.97
N ALA A 216 -3.99 13.74 39.51
CA ALA A 216 -4.45 15.13 39.54
C ALA A 216 -5.66 15.38 38.61
N PHE A 217 -5.69 14.76 37.43
CA PHE A 217 -6.81 14.81 36.51
C PHE A 217 -8.07 14.24 37.16
N VAL A 218 -8.00 13.01 37.70
CA VAL A 218 -9.14 12.36 38.37
C VAL A 218 -9.61 13.17 39.59
N ALA A 219 -8.67 13.66 40.41
CA ALA A 219 -8.99 14.51 41.56
C ALA A 219 -9.69 15.82 41.17
N SER A 220 -9.38 16.40 40.01
CA SER A 220 -10.07 17.59 39.48
C SER A 220 -11.39 17.26 38.77
N ALA A 221 -11.51 16.07 38.20
CA ALA A 221 -12.69 15.63 37.45
C ALA A 221 -13.87 15.35 38.38
N ILE A 222 -13.64 14.70 39.53
CA ILE A 222 -14.69 14.35 40.50
C ILE A 222 -15.51 15.58 40.95
N PRO A 223 -14.91 16.65 41.51
CA PRO A 223 -15.69 17.81 41.97
C PRO A 223 -16.37 18.55 40.81
N PHE A 224 -15.76 18.58 39.62
CA PHE A 224 -16.38 19.17 38.43
C PHE A 224 -17.63 18.40 38.00
N ILE A 225 -17.55 17.06 37.91
CA ILE A 225 -18.69 16.20 37.53
C ILE A 225 -19.81 16.31 38.58
N VAL A 226 -19.48 16.28 39.87
CA VAL A 226 -20.47 16.44 40.95
C VAL A 226 -21.14 17.81 40.89
N GLY A 227 -20.37 18.88 40.70
CA GLY A 227 -20.91 20.24 40.54
C GLY A 227 -21.82 20.37 39.31
N LEU A 228 -21.45 19.72 38.20
CA LEU A 228 -22.26 19.69 36.98
C LEU A 228 -23.58 18.95 37.18
N ILE A 229 -23.57 17.77 37.81
CA ILE A 229 -24.77 16.99 38.12
C ILE A 229 -25.70 17.79 39.04
N LEU A 230 -25.16 18.39 40.10
CA LEU A 230 -25.94 19.21 41.02
C LEU A 230 -26.52 20.44 40.32
N THR A 231 -25.74 21.13 39.48
CA THR A 231 -26.24 22.29 38.71
C THR A 231 -27.43 21.89 37.83
N ILE A 232 -27.34 20.73 37.16
CA ILE A 232 -28.44 20.21 36.33
C ILE A 232 -29.67 19.89 37.18
N ILE A 233 -29.52 19.20 38.32
CA ILE A 233 -30.63 18.87 39.21
C ILE A 233 -31.36 20.13 39.68
N TYR A 234 -30.62 21.14 40.13
CA TYR A 234 -31.20 22.40 40.59
C TYR A 234 -31.85 23.20 39.45
N ALA A 235 -31.23 23.22 38.26
CA ALA A 235 -31.81 23.85 37.08
C ALA A 235 -33.15 23.20 36.67
N LEU A 236 -33.24 21.86 36.72
CA LEU A 236 -34.47 21.12 36.42
C LEU A 236 -35.60 21.37 37.45
N LYS A 237 -35.27 21.85 38.66
CA LYS A 237 -36.26 22.19 39.69
C LYS A 237 -36.82 23.60 39.57
N ILE A 238 -36.15 24.50 38.83
CA ILE A 238 -36.62 25.88 38.59
C ILE A 238 -38.07 25.94 38.05
N PRO A 239 -38.47 25.19 37.01
CA PRO A 239 -39.84 25.26 36.49
C PRO A 239 -40.89 24.58 37.38
N THR A 240 -40.48 23.86 38.43
CA THR A 240 -41.39 23.07 39.27
C THR A 240 -41.95 23.83 40.47
N VAL A 241 -41.38 24.99 40.81
CA VAL A 241 -41.76 25.79 41.98
C VAL A 241 -41.91 27.25 41.57
N ASN A 242 -43.00 27.89 41.97
CA ASN A 242 -43.32 29.29 41.60
C ASN A 242 -42.48 30.36 42.32
N ASP A 243 -41.61 29.95 43.25
CA ASP A 243 -40.70 30.81 44.00
C ASP A 243 -39.27 30.74 43.45
N ASN A 244 -38.53 31.86 43.55
CA ASN A 244 -37.12 31.99 43.13
C ASN A 244 -36.12 31.19 43.98
N THR A 245 -36.58 30.29 44.85
CA THR A 245 -35.78 29.50 45.79
C THR A 245 -34.66 28.72 45.11
N TYR A 246 -34.87 28.23 43.88
CA TYR A 246 -33.86 27.45 43.14
C TYR A 246 -33.02 28.29 42.17
N VAL A 247 -33.42 29.53 41.87
CA VAL A 247 -32.72 30.39 40.90
C VAL A 247 -31.36 30.84 41.47
N LEU A 248 -31.34 31.35 42.70
CA LEU A 248 -30.11 31.84 43.34
C LEU A 248 -29.08 30.72 43.59
N PRO A 249 -29.45 29.54 44.16
CA PRO A 249 -28.53 28.41 44.30
C PRO A 249 -27.98 27.92 42.96
N THR A 250 -28.80 27.84 41.91
CA THR A 250 -28.34 27.39 40.58
C THR A 250 -27.30 28.35 40.00
N ALA A 251 -27.50 29.67 40.14
CA ALA A 251 -26.53 30.67 39.66
C ALA A 251 -25.19 30.57 40.40
N VAL A 252 -25.21 30.41 41.72
CA VAL A 252 -23.99 30.26 42.53
C VAL A 252 -23.27 28.94 42.20
N LEU A 253 -24.02 27.83 42.15
CA LEU A 253 -23.45 26.50 41.86
C LEU A 253 -22.89 26.42 40.43
N GLY A 254 -23.58 27.04 39.47
CA GLY A 254 -23.12 27.17 38.09
C GLY A 254 -21.82 27.97 38.00
N GLY A 255 -21.72 29.10 38.72
CA GLY A 255 -20.50 29.90 38.79
C GLY A 255 -19.30 29.13 39.37
N VAL A 256 -19.52 28.38 40.45
CA VAL A 256 -18.49 27.50 41.05
C VAL A 256 -18.09 26.37 40.09
N THR A 257 -19.07 25.74 39.43
CA THR A 257 -18.82 24.66 38.46
C THR A 257 -18.01 25.18 37.25
N PHE A 258 -18.26 26.41 36.82
CA PHE A 258 -17.50 27.05 35.74
C PHE A 258 -16.04 27.32 36.15
N LEU A 259 -15.77 27.73 37.39
CA LEU A 259 -14.40 27.83 37.89
C LEU A 259 -13.70 26.45 37.96
N LEU A 260 -14.43 25.42 38.40
CA LEU A 260 -13.92 24.04 38.42
C LEU A 260 -13.63 23.50 37.00
N LEU A 261 -14.40 23.93 35.99
CA LEU A 261 -14.14 23.58 34.58
C LEU A 261 -12.76 24.07 34.14
N PHE A 262 -12.37 25.30 34.46
CA PHE A 262 -11.03 25.81 34.11
C PHE A 262 -9.92 25.00 34.77
N VAL A 263 -10.08 24.69 36.05
CA VAL A 263 -9.13 23.84 36.79
C VAL A 263 -9.02 22.47 36.12
N PHE A 264 -10.15 21.84 35.80
CA PHE A 264 -10.21 20.56 35.10
C PHE A 264 -9.51 20.62 33.74
N ILE A 265 -9.74 21.65 32.93
CA ILE A 265 -9.10 21.81 31.60
C ILE A 265 -7.57 21.89 31.72
N VAL A 266 -7.03 22.60 32.72
CA VAL A 266 -5.58 22.68 32.94
C VAL A 266 -4.99 21.31 33.24
N PHE A 267 -5.63 20.53 34.13
CA PHE A 267 -5.15 19.19 34.47
C PHE A 267 -5.37 18.18 33.33
N ALA A 268 -6.47 18.30 32.58
CA ALA A 268 -6.72 17.49 31.38
C ALA A 268 -5.62 17.71 30.34
N ASN A 269 -5.26 18.96 30.05
CA ASN A 269 -4.16 19.28 29.15
C ASN A 269 -2.82 18.72 29.63
N ARG A 270 -2.54 18.82 30.94
CA ARG A 270 -1.31 18.25 31.53
C ARG A 270 -1.27 16.73 31.40
N PHE A 271 -2.39 16.04 31.59
CA PHE A 271 -2.52 14.60 31.43
C PHE A 271 -2.37 14.16 29.98
N LEU A 272 -3.09 14.80 29.04
CA LEU A 272 -2.98 14.53 27.61
C LEU A 272 -1.57 14.73 27.09
N ASN A 273 -0.89 15.80 27.52
CA ASN A 273 0.50 16.05 27.17
C ASN A 273 1.44 14.99 27.75
N GLY A 274 1.20 14.51 28.97
CA GLY A 274 1.93 13.38 29.55
C GLY A 274 1.80 12.12 28.69
N ILE A 275 0.57 11.77 28.30
CA ILE A 275 0.30 10.62 27.43
C ILE A 275 0.97 10.78 26.06
N ARG A 276 0.85 11.95 25.43
CA ARG A 276 1.49 12.23 24.13
C ARG A 276 3.00 12.04 24.20
N MET A 277 3.64 12.53 25.26
CA MET A 277 5.08 12.37 25.47
C MET A 277 5.47 10.90 25.70
N TYR A 278 4.67 10.16 26.47
CA TYR A 278 4.89 8.73 26.67
C TYR A 278 4.80 7.96 25.34
N ARG A 279 3.72 8.18 24.56
CA ARG A 279 3.57 7.55 23.23
C ARG A 279 4.69 7.94 22.27
N ARG A 280 5.15 9.19 22.31
CA ARG A 280 6.25 9.64 21.45
C ARG A 280 7.56 8.94 21.79
N ASN A 281 7.83 8.69 23.08
CA ASN A 281 9.02 7.96 23.51
C ASN A 281 9.07 6.53 22.96
N GLU A 282 7.91 5.88 22.85
CA GLU A 282 7.78 4.52 22.32
C GLU A 282 7.90 4.45 20.79
N ARG A 283 7.81 5.59 20.09
CA ARG A 283 8.00 5.64 18.64
C ARG A 283 9.50 5.76 18.33
N LEU A 284 10.03 4.77 17.62
CA LEU A 284 11.42 4.78 17.13
C LEU A 284 11.71 5.99 16.24
N SER A 285 10.74 6.41 15.42
CA SER A 285 10.83 7.60 14.55
C SER A 285 10.91 8.94 15.28
N SER A 286 10.82 8.97 16.62
CA SER A 286 10.93 10.21 17.40
C SER A 286 12.37 10.67 17.66
N THR A 287 13.35 9.80 17.40
CA THR A 287 14.77 10.03 17.67
C THR A 287 15.59 9.68 16.45
N GLU A 288 16.66 10.43 16.19
CA GLU A 288 17.57 10.16 15.07
C GLU A 288 18.13 8.73 15.09
N GLU A 289 18.53 8.23 16.27
CA GLU A 289 19.02 6.85 16.40
C GLU A 289 17.94 5.80 16.12
N GLY A 290 16.69 6.07 16.51
CA GLY A 290 15.56 5.19 16.23
C GLY A 290 15.10 5.26 14.76
N GLU A 291 15.22 6.41 14.11
CA GLU A 291 14.98 6.57 12.68
C GLU A 291 16.03 5.79 11.87
N ARG A 292 17.32 5.91 12.23
CA ARG A 292 18.38 5.08 11.62
C ARG A 292 18.11 3.59 11.78
N LEU A 293 17.63 3.16 12.95
CA LEU A 293 17.26 1.77 13.20
C LEU A 293 16.06 1.32 12.35
N LEU A 294 15.08 2.18 12.11
CA LEU A 294 13.98 1.88 11.17
C LEU A 294 14.49 1.69 9.74
N VAL A 295 15.41 2.55 9.29
CA VAL A 295 16.04 2.42 7.95
C VAL A 295 16.80 1.10 7.84
N ILE A 296 17.63 0.76 8.82
CA ILE A 296 18.37 -0.51 8.84
C ILE A 296 17.43 -1.71 8.80
N ARG A 297 16.32 -1.67 9.55
CA ARG A 297 15.32 -2.75 9.54
C ARG A 297 14.61 -2.87 8.20
N ALA A 298 14.19 -1.76 7.60
CA ALA A 298 13.57 -1.77 6.28
C ALA A 298 14.54 -2.32 5.22
N TYR A 299 15.82 -1.95 5.29
CA TYR A 299 16.83 -2.47 4.37
C TYR A 299 17.04 -3.96 4.56
N LYS A 300 17.11 -4.42 5.82
CA LYS A 300 17.26 -5.83 6.16
C LYS A 300 16.07 -6.65 5.66
N GLU A 301 14.84 -6.17 5.87
CA GLU A 301 13.60 -6.82 5.39
C GLU A 301 13.63 -6.98 3.87
N LEU A 302 13.93 -5.90 3.14
CA LEU A 302 13.98 -5.95 1.68
C LEU A 302 15.10 -6.87 1.15
N TYR A 303 16.27 -6.89 1.80
CA TYR A 303 17.32 -7.87 1.46
C TYR A 303 16.93 -9.31 1.79
N GLN A 304 16.18 -9.53 2.87
CA GLN A 304 15.67 -10.85 3.23
C GLN A 304 14.62 -11.32 2.21
N ASP A 305 13.73 -10.44 1.77
CA ASP A 305 12.74 -10.72 0.75
C ASP A 305 13.41 -11.04 -0.59
N LEU A 306 14.48 -10.31 -0.95
CA LEU A 306 15.32 -10.61 -2.13
C LEU A 306 15.99 -12.00 -2.04
N LEU A 307 16.27 -12.49 -0.84
CA LEU A 307 16.82 -13.82 -0.63
C LEU A 307 15.77 -14.92 -0.50
N SER A 308 14.54 -14.56 -0.13
CA SER A 308 13.43 -15.49 -0.08
C SER A 308 13.15 -15.97 -1.50
N GLN A 309 13.35 -17.26 -1.74
CA GLN A 309 13.03 -17.82 -3.04
C GLN A 309 11.51 -17.81 -3.16
N ASN A 310 10.99 -17.13 -4.19
CA ASN A 310 9.67 -17.47 -4.69
C ASN A 310 9.77 -18.89 -5.26
N GLU A 311 9.58 -19.91 -4.41
CA GLU A 311 9.48 -21.32 -4.80
C GLU A 311 8.24 -21.59 -5.69
N ASN A 312 7.43 -20.56 -6.00
CA ASN A 312 6.18 -20.69 -6.75
C ASN A 312 6.25 -20.31 -8.24
N SER A 313 7.38 -19.88 -8.80
CA SER A 313 7.43 -19.45 -10.21
C SER A 313 7.91 -20.50 -11.22
N PHE A 314 8.19 -21.75 -10.81
CA PHE A 314 8.71 -22.77 -11.75
C PHE A 314 8.10 -24.17 -11.58
N ALA A 315 6.83 -24.27 -11.17
CA ALA A 315 6.11 -25.55 -11.02
C ALA A 315 4.85 -25.66 -11.92
N GLY A 316 4.77 -24.88 -13.00
CA GLY A 316 3.58 -24.81 -13.86
C GLY A 316 3.82 -25.02 -15.35
N GLY A 317 4.97 -25.57 -15.76
CA GLY A 317 5.35 -25.60 -17.17
C GLY A 317 6.26 -26.75 -17.54
N GLU A 318 5.92 -27.97 -17.13
CA GLU A 318 6.47 -29.22 -17.66
C GLU A 318 5.58 -30.32 -17.08
N ASP A 319 4.56 -30.76 -17.84
CA ASP A 319 3.90 -32.08 -17.75
C ASP A 319 2.58 -32.09 -18.56
N GLU A 320 2.63 -31.82 -19.88
CA GLU A 320 1.59 -32.27 -20.83
C GLU A 320 2.19 -32.50 -22.23
N GLU A 321 3.16 -33.39 -22.37
CA GLU A 321 3.39 -34.14 -23.62
C GLU A 321 3.97 -35.52 -23.29
N GLU A 322 3.11 -36.52 -23.11
CA GLU A 322 3.30 -37.92 -23.56
C GLU A 322 1.96 -38.69 -23.56
#